data_AF-A0A968JNW3-F1
#
_entry.id   AF-A0A968JNW3-F1
#
_cell.length_a   1.000
_cell.length_b   1.000
_cell.length_c   1.000
_cell.angle_alpha   90.00
_cell.angle_beta   90.00
_cell.angle_gamma   90.00
#
_symmetry.space_group_name_H-M   'P 1'
#
loop_
_entity.id
_entity.type
_entity.pdbx_description
1 polymer ?
#
loop_
_entity_poly.entity_id
_entity_poly.type
_entity_poly.pdbx_seq_one_letter_code
_entity_poly.pdbx_strand_id
1 'polypeptide(L)'
;MNWVTSVGIGTLYLASNTSTEVVTVEGDITISEVAKKTFTHFKYNNIHIINNTFEHSLPGLLQSASGKRSLVYIDGNHRKKFVLHYFNEFFKVIAENSVIIIDDIRWSKEMKEAWSEIKNNDQISITVDLFFMGIVFLRKNVPKQNYLIRF
;
A
#
# COMPACT_ATOMS: atom_id res chain seq x y z
N MET A 1 1.74 3.78 -5.05
CA MET A 1 2.69 2.70 -4.75
C MET A 1 1.91 1.42 -4.47
N ASN A 2 2.21 0.34 -5.18
CA ASN A 2 1.57 -0.98 -5.03
C ASN A 2 2.58 -2.04 -4.57
N TRP A 3 2.23 -2.83 -3.57
CA TRP A 3 3.22 -3.62 -2.82
C TRP A 3 3.11 -5.13 -3.04
N VAL A 4 2.21 -5.54 -3.95
CA VAL A 4 2.34 -6.79 -4.69
C VAL A 4 2.22 -6.50 -6.16
N THR A 5 3.28 -6.84 -6.88
CA THR A 5 3.27 -6.79 -8.33
C THR A 5 2.58 -8.02 -8.89
N SER A 6 2.94 -9.22 -8.40
CA SER A 6 2.53 -10.50 -9.00
C SER A 6 2.74 -10.43 -10.52
N VAL A 7 1.79 -10.90 -11.32
CA VAL A 7 1.82 -10.81 -12.79
C VAL A 7 1.50 -9.40 -13.35
N GLY A 8 1.29 -8.40 -12.48
CA GLY A 8 1.19 -6.98 -12.84
C GLY A 8 -0.23 -6.42 -12.97
N ILE A 9 -1.28 -7.24 -12.88
CA ILE A 9 -2.66 -6.79 -13.17
C ILE A 9 -3.15 -5.71 -12.21
N GLY A 10 -2.98 -5.88 -10.89
CA GLY A 10 -3.37 -4.85 -9.92
C GLY A 10 -2.63 -3.53 -10.13
N THR A 11 -1.34 -3.61 -10.47
CA THR A 11 -0.52 -2.45 -10.80
C THR A 11 -1.01 -1.72 -12.05
N LEU A 12 -1.49 -2.43 -13.07
CA LEU A 12 -2.11 -1.80 -14.25
C LEU A 12 -3.34 -0.98 -13.88
N TYR A 13 -4.23 -1.52 -13.03
CA TYR A 13 -5.42 -0.78 -12.59
C TYR A 13 -5.05 0.51 -11.86
N LEU A 14 -4.05 0.44 -10.98
CA LEU A 14 -3.53 1.62 -10.28
C LEU A 14 -2.84 2.63 -11.22
N ALA A 15 -2.21 2.13 -12.29
CA ALA A 15 -1.53 2.94 -13.28
C ALA A 15 -2.44 3.48 -14.38
N SER A 16 -3.72 3.06 -14.42
CA SER A 16 -4.72 3.45 -15.43
C SER A 16 -4.82 4.97 -15.62
N ASN A 17 -4.60 5.73 -14.54
CA ASN A 17 -4.33 7.15 -14.65
C ASN A 17 -2.87 7.38 -15.05
N THR A 18 -2.63 7.59 -16.34
CA THR A 18 -1.30 7.80 -16.93
C THR A 18 -0.59 9.07 -16.44
N SER A 19 -1.30 9.98 -15.77
CA SER A 19 -0.70 11.18 -15.14
C SER A 19 -0.09 10.90 -13.76
N THR A 20 -0.21 9.66 -13.25
CA THR A 20 0.33 9.26 -11.95
C THR A 20 1.41 8.21 -12.13
N GLU A 21 2.57 8.40 -11.51
CA GLU A 21 3.60 7.37 -11.44
C GLU A 21 3.22 6.29 -10.43
N VAL A 22 3.38 5.03 -10.84
CA VAL A 22 3.17 3.87 -9.97
C VAL A 22 4.48 3.13 -9.78
N VAL A 23 5.00 3.18 -8.56
CA VAL A 23 6.11 2.31 -8.16
C VAL A 23 5.56 1.03 -7.54
N THR A 24 6.12 -0.11 -7.95
CA THR A 24 5.77 -1.44 -7.44
C THR A 24 7.03 -2.26 -7.16
N VAL A 25 6.97 -3.14 -6.16
CA VAL A 25 8.11 -3.96 -5.73
C VAL A 25 7.77 -5.43 -5.94
N GLU A 26 8.73 -6.19 -6.45
CA GLU A 26 8.62 -7.64 -6.61
C GLU A 26 9.95 -8.29 -6.22
N GLY A 27 9.92 -9.23 -5.28
CA GLY A 27 11.13 -9.89 -4.78
C GLY A 27 11.66 -10.96 -5.73
N ASP A 28 10.76 -11.64 -6.45
CA ASP A 28 11.14 -12.71 -7.37
C ASP A 28 11.44 -12.15 -8.77
N ILE A 29 12.66 -12.40 -9.26
CA ILE A 29 13.10 -11.91 -10.58
C ILE A 29 12.22 -12.45 -11.72
N THR A 30 11.80 -13.71 -11.65
CA THR A 30 10.98 -14.36 -12.67
C THR A 30 9.61 -13.71 -12.75
N ILE A 31 8.98 -13.48 -11.59
CA ILE A 31 7.68 -12.80 -11.50
C ILE A 31 7.82 -11.33 -11.96
N SER A 32 8.90 -10.65 -11.55
CA SER A 32 9.19 -9.29 -11.98
C SER A 32 9.30 -9.17 -13.50
N GLU A 33 9.96 -10.12 -14.16
CA GLU A 33 10.06 -10.17 -15.62
C GLU A 33 8.71 -10.42 -16.30
N VAL A 34 7.87 -11.28 -15.73
CA VAL A 34 6.50 -11.50 -16.22
C VAL A 34 5.69 -10.20 -16.12
N ALA A 35 5.75 -9.51 -14.97
CA ALA A 35 5.07 -8.23 -14.80
C ALA A 35 5.56 -7.15 -15.78
N LYS A 36 6.88 -7.06 -16.03
CA LYS A 36 7.45 -6.15 -17.04
C LYS A 36 6.89 -6.43 -18.43
N LYS A 37 6.78 -7.70 -18.83
CA LYS A 37 6.17 -8.10 -20.09
C LYS A 37 4.70 -7.69 -20.15
N THR A 38 3.95 -7.89 -19.07
CA THR A 38 2.56 -7.43 -18.93
C THR A 38 2.46 -5.91 -19.15
N PHE A 39 3.25 -5.11 -18.44
CA PHE A 39 3.23 -3.64 -18.57
C PHE A 39 3.55 -3.18 -19.99
N THR A 40 4.55 -3.80 -20.61
CA THR A 40 4.96 -3.51 -21.99
C THR A 40 3.86 -3.87 -22.99
N HIS A 41 3.23 -5.04 -22.83
CA HIS A 41 2.14 -5.49 -23.69
C HIS A 41 0.96 -4.50 -23.68
N PHE A 42 0.59 -4.00 -22.51
CA PHE A 42 -0.48 -3.02 -22.35
C PHE A 42 -0.03 -1.56 -22.54
N LYS A 43 1.25 -1.32 -22.90
CA LYS A 43 1.83 0.00 -23.22
C LYS A 43 1.79 1.01 -22.06
N TYR A 44 1.93 0.54 -20.82
CA TYR A 44 2.03 1.41 -19.65
C TYR A 44 3.47 1.84 -19.41
N ASN A 45 3.72 3.15 -19.51
CA ASN A 45 5.06 3.74 -19.34
C ASN A 45 5.25 4.47 -17.99
N ASN A 46 4.18 4.61 -17.22
CA ASN A 46 4.15 5.28 -15.90
C ASN A 46 4.34 4.29 -14.74
N ILE A 47 4.81 3.07 -15.01
CA ILE A 47 5.04 2.04 -14.00
C ILE A 47 6.54 1.80 -13.83
N HIS A 48 7.02 1.94 -12.60
CA HIS A 48 8.39 1.60 -12.20
C HIS A 48 8.38 0.38 -11.30
N ILE A 49 8.94 -0.72 -11.79
CA ILE A 49 9.09 -1.96 -11.01
C ILE A 49 10.50 -2.07 -10.43
N ILE A 50 10.57 -2.27 -9.12
CA ILE A 50 11.81 -2.54 -8.38
C ILE A 50 11.86 -4.04 -8.12
N ASN A 51 12.87 -4.72 -8.68
CA ASN A 51 13.12 -6.11 -8.35
C ASN A 51 14.07 -6.21 -7.16
N ASN A 52 13.52 -6.28 -5.96
CA ASN A 52 14.26 -6.44 -4.72
C ASN A 52 13.30 -6.84 -3.60
N THR A 53 13.82 -7.20 -2.43
CA THR A 53 12.97 -7.34 -1.25
C THR A 53 12.38 -5.99 -0.86
N PHE A 54 11.26 -6.05 -0.14
CA PHE A 54 10.61 -4.86 0.34
C PHE A 54 11.51 -4.10 1.33
N GLU A 55 12.15 -4.81 2.25
CA GLU A 55 13.04 -4.24 3.27
C GLU A 55 14.18 -3.42 2.65
N HIS A 56 14.76 -3.91 1.55
CA HIS A 56 15.81 -3.19 0.84
C HIS A 56 15.28 -2.01 0.00
N SER A 57 14.04 -2.10 -0.48
CA SER A 57 13.41 -1.05 -1.29
C SER A 57 12.82 0.08 -0.44
N LEU A 58 12.44 -0.21 0.81
CA LEU A 58 11.68 0.69 1.68
C LEU A 58 12.32 2.08 1.83
N PRO A 59 13.64 2.25 2.10
CA PRO A 59 14.23 3.58 2.25
C PRO A 59 14.05 4.47 1.01
N GLY A 60 14.24 3.91 -0.19
CA GLY A 60 14.06 4.63 -1.45
C GLY A 60 12.60 4.99 -1.73
N LEU A 61 11.67 4.09 -1.36
CA LEU A 61 10.24 4.36 -1.47
C LEU A 61 9.81 5.50 -0.53
N LEU A 62 10.27 5.48 0.73
CA LEU A 62 9.98 6.53 1.71
C LEU A 62 10.52 7.88 1.25
N GLN A 63 11.74 7.90 0.71
CA GLN A 63 12.34 9.11 0.14
C GLN A 63 11.49 9.65 -1.02
N SER A 64 11.06 8.78 -1.93
CA SER A 64 10.22 9.18 -3.07
C SER A 64 8.84 9.67 -2.64
N ALA A 65 8.28 9.10 -1.57
CA ALA A 65 6.94 9.43 -1.05
C ALA A 65 6.91 10.68 -0.15
N SER A 66 8.07 11.08 0.39
CA SER A 66 8.17 12.11 1.41
C SER A 66 7.56 13.43 0.95
N GLY A 67 6.62 13.95 1.74
CA GLY A 67 5.88 15.19 1.46
C GLY A 67 4.89 15.11 0.30
N LYS A 68 4.70 13.93 -0.33
CA LYS A 68 3.77 13.75 -1.45
C LYS A 68 2.44 13.17 -0.99
N ARG A 69 1.36 13.63 -1.61
CA ARG A 69 0.05 12.98 -1.51
C ARG A 69 0.13 11.64 -2.22
N SER A 70 0.00 10.56 -1.46
CA SER A 70 0.30 9.21 -1.94
C SER A 70 -0.86 8.25 -1.69
N LEU A 71 -1.05 7.31 -2.62
CA LEU A 71 -1.78 6.06 -2.37
C LEU A 71 -0.74 4.96 -2.16
N VAL A 72 -0.82 4.30 -1.02
CA VAL A 72 0.09 3.23 -0.60
C VAL A 72 -0.73 1.97 -0.40
N TYR A 73 -0.46 0.89 -1.14
CA TYR A 73 -1.20 -0.37 -1.02
C TYR A 73 -0.28 -1.46 -0.46
N ILE A 74 -0.40 -1.80 0.82
CA ILE A 74 0.42 -2.78 1.53
C ILE A 74 -0.21 -4.17 1.41
N ASP A 75 0.45 -5.05 0.66
CA ASP A 75 0.01 -6.43 0.36
C ASP A 75 1.17 -7.44 0.57
N GLY A 76 2.11 -7.08 1.44
CA GLY A 76 3.34 -7.84 1.64
C GLY A 76 3.48 -8.31 3.07
N ASN A 77 3.94 -9.56 3.25
CA ASN A 77 4.37 -10.13 4.53
C ASN A 77 3.31 -9.95 5.64
N HIS A 78 2.24 -10.77 5.59
CA HIS A 78 1.03 -10.78 6.44
C HIS A 78 1.27 -11.15 7.92
N ARG A 79 2.38 -10.65 8.47
CA ARG A 79 2.77 -10.72 9.88
C ARG A 79 2.68 -9.33 10.47
N LYS A 80 2.06 -9.24 11.65
CA LYS A 80 1.78 -7.99 12.36
C LYS A 80 2.97 -7.03 12.39
N LYS A 81 4.15 -7.54 12.75
CA LYS A 81 5.39 -6.76 12.88
C LYS A 81 5.72 -5.98 11.61
N PHE A 82 5.61 -6.61 10.45
CA PHE A 82 6.04 -6.03 9.18
C PHE A 82 5.01 -5.01 8.68
N VAL A 83 3.73 -5.38 8.68
CA VAL A 83 2.64 -4.48 8.28
C VAL A 83 2.65 -3.20 9.13
N LEU A 84 2.77 -3.31 10.46
CA LEU A 84 2.85 -2.14 11.33
C LEU A 84 4.11 -1.31 11.09
N HIS A 85 5.26 -1.96 10.89
CA HIS A 85 6.49 -1.25 10.57
C HIS A 85 6.32 -0.42 9.29
N TYR A 86 5.86 -1.05 8.21
CA TYR A 86 5.65 -0.41 6.92
C TYR A 86 4.63 0.73 7.00
N PHE A 87 3.48 0.45 7.62
CA PHE A 87 2.44 1.45 7.85
C PHE A 87 3.01 2.69 8.56
N ASN A 88 3.71 2.48 9.67
CA ASN A 88 4.26 3.57 10.47
C ASN A 88 5.34 4.37 9.73
N GLU A 89 6.20 3.73 8.94
CA GLU A 89 7.22 4.43 8.16
C GLU A 89 6.60 5.34 7.09
N PHE A 90 5.60 4.85 6.35
CA PHE A 90 4.89 5.69 5.37
C PHE A 90 4.07 6.79 6.04
N PHE A 91 3.37 6.45 7.12
CA PHE A 91 2.56 7.40 7.87
C PHE A 91 3.36 8.64 8.32
N LYS A 92 4.65 8.48 8.65
CA LYS A 92 5.54 9.58 9.07
C LYS A 92 5.91 10.55 7.94
N VAL A 93 5.97 10.07 6.69
CA VAL A 93 6.60 10.84 5.59
C VAL A 93 5.62 11.32 4.54
N ILE A 94 4.49 10.64 4.33
CA ILE A 94 3.52 11.01 3.30
C ILE A 94 2.69 12.23 3.71
N ALA A 95 2.24 13.00 2.72
CA ALA A 95 1.48 14.22 2.99
C ALA A 95 0.07 13.93 3.55
N GLU A 96 -0.55 14.98 4.08
CA GLU A 96 -2.00 14.98 4.28
C GLU A 96 -2.74 14.63 2.98
N ASN A 97 -3.93 14.10 3.13
CA ASN A 97 -4.81 13.65 2.07
C ASN A 97 -4.35 12.38 1.34
N SER A 98 -3.33 11.72 1.86
CA SER A 98 -2.88 10.39 1.45
C SER A 98 -3.81 9.29 1.94
N VAL A 99 -3.68 8.12 1.32
CA VAL A 99 -4.44 6.92 1.65
C VAL A 99 -3.47 5.75 1.75
N ILE A 100 -3.62 4.95 2.81
CA ILE A 100 -2.93 3.67 2.96
C ILE A 100 -3.98 2.56 2.94
N ILE A 101 -3.83 1.59 2.05
CA ILE A 101 -4.64 0.39 1.96
C ILE A 101 -3.79 -0.76 2.49
N ILE A 102 -4.41 -1.65 3.26
CA ILE A 102 -3.79 -2.84 3.83
C ILE A 102 -4.64 -4.01 3.42
N ASP A 103 -4.04 -4.96 2.72
CA ASP A 103 -4.74 -6.16 2.31
C ASP A 103 -4.83 -7.19 3.46
N ASP A 104 -5.72 -8.16 3.31
CA ASP A 104 -5.80 -9.34 4.17
C ASP A 104 -5.92 -9.05 5.69
N ILE A 105 -6.63 -7.97 6.07
CA ILE A 105 -6.75 -7.50 7.47
C ILE A 105 -7.39 -8.51 8.43
N ARG A 106 -7.97 -9.60 7.91
CA ARG A 106 -8.57 -10.70 8.70
C ARG A 106 -7.92 -12.06 8.49
N TRP A 107 -6.86 -12.15 7.68
CA TRP A 107 -6.20 -13.39 7.29
C TRP A 107 -5.73 -14.23 8.48
N SER A 108 -5.16 -13.59 9.50
CA SER A 108 -4.63 -14.26 10.68
C SER A 108 -4.97 -13.50 11.96
N LYS A 109 -4.72 -14.13 13.12
CA LYS A 109 -4.80 -13.44 14.42
C LYS A 109 -3.89 -12.22 14.45
N GLU A 110 -2.67 -12.35 13.93
CA GLU A 110 -1.70 -11.26 13.84
C GLU A 110 -2.22 -10.10 12.97
N MET A 111 -2.82 -10.37 11.81
CA MET A 111 -3.38 -9.33 10.94
C MET A 111 -4.57 -8.61 11.58
N LYS A 112 -5.45 -9.36 12.28
CA LYS A 112 -6.55 -8.76 13.05
C LYS A 112 -6.03 -7.84 14.15
N GLU A 113 -4.97 -8.24 14.83
CA GLU A 113 -4.31 -7.40 15.84
C GLU A 113 -3.64 -6.17 15.23
N ALA A 114 -2.92 -6.32 14.10
CA ALA A 114 -2.30 -5.21 13.38
C ALA A 114 -3.36 -4.18 12.96
N TRP A 115 -4.47 -4.65 12.37
CA TRP A 115 -5.56 -3.78 11.97
C TRP A 115 -6.23 -3.09 13.17
N SER A 116 -6.42 -3.81 14.29
CA SER A 116 -6.93 -3.22 15.53
C SER A 116 -6.03 -2.09 16.04
N GLU A 117 -4.71 -2.31 16.03
CA GLU A 117 -3.72 -1.32 16.45
C GLU A 117 -3.75 -0.07 15.56
N ILE A 118 -3.83 -0.26 14.24
CA ILE A 118 -3.95 0.84 13.28
C ILE A 118 -5.23 1.62 13.53
N LYS A 119 -6.40 0.97 13.61
CA LYS A 119 -7.68 1.67 13.91
C LYS A 119 -7.67 2.45 15.21
N ASN A 120 -6.89 2.00 16.19
CA ASN A 120 -6.80 2.62 17.49
C ASN A 120 -5.73 3.74 17.56
N ASN A 121 -4.92 3.94 16.53
CA ASN A 121 -3.96 5.04 16.49
C ASN A 121 -4.67 6.41 16.49
N ASP A 122 -4.34 7.29 17.43
CA ASP A 122 -5.00 8.59 17.61
C ASP A 122 -4.62 9.65 16.58
N GLN A 123 -3.55 9.41 15.81
CA GLN A 123 -3.16 10.28 14.70
C GLN A 123 -3.94 9.97 13.41
N ILE A 124 -4.78 8.93 13.42
CA ILE A 124 -5.62 8.54 12.27
C ILE A 124 -7.03 9.04 12.47
N SER A 125 -7.55 9.73 11.46
CA SER A 125 -8.91 10.27 11.47
C SER A 125 -9.95 9.28 10.94
N ILE A 126 -9.73 8.66 9.79
CA ILE A 126 -10.75 7.76 9.21
C ILE A 126 -10.14 6.42 8.85
N THR A 127 -10.80 5.35 9.29
CA THR A 127 -10.58 4.00 8.76
C THR A 127 -11.86 3.39 8.20
N VAL A 128 -11.71 2.56 7.17
CA VAL A 128 -12.79 1.78 6.56
C VAL A 128 -12.36 0.31 6.53
N ASP A 129 -13.11 -0.54 7.22
CA ASP A 129 -12.95 -2.00 7.28
C ASP A 129 -13.92 -2.61 6.25
N LEU A 130 -13.36 -3.20 5.19
CA LEU A 130 -14.10 -3.90 4.15
C LEU A 130 -14.07 -5.43 4.33
N PHE A 131 -13.79 -5.90 5.55
CA PHE A 131 -13.53 -7.31 5.89
C PHE A 131 -12.25 -7.91 5.28
N PHE A 132 -12.06 -7.83 3.97
CA PHE A 132 -10.88 -8.36 3.29
C PHE A 132 -9.72 -7.36 3.29
N MET A 133 -10.00 -6.06 3.15
CA MET A 133 -9.00 -4.98 3.23
C MET A 133 -9.39 -3.87 4.19
N GLY A 134 -8.40 -3.15 4.69
CA GLY A 134 -8.54 -1.94 5.48
C GLY A 134 -8.05 -0.72 4.72
N ILE A 135 -8.79 0.38 4.78
CA ILE A 135 -8.42 1.66 4.16
C ILE A 135 -8.24 2.69 5.26
N VAL A 136 -7.12 3.39 5.24
CA VAL A 136 -6.74 4.43 6.19
C VAL A 136 -6.61 5.76 5.44
N PHE A 137 -7.37 6.76 5.85
CA PHE A 137 -7.27 8.11 5.28
C PHE A 137 -6.52 9.04 6.24
N LEU A 138 -5.50 9.72 5.72
CA LEU A 138 -4.75 10.72 6.46
C LEU A 138 -5.39 12.10 6.24
N ARG A 139 -6.41 12.43 7.03
CA ARG A 139 -7.04 13.77 7.03
C ARG A 139 -6.76 14.46 8.37
N LYS A 140 -6.43 15.76 8.36
CA LYS A 140 -6.40 16.56 9.59
C LYS A 140 -7.76 17.21 9.82
N ASN A 141 -8.02 17.62 11.06
CA ASN A 141 -9.23 18.34 11.46
C ASN A 141 -10.55 17.58 11.18
N VAL A 142 -10.49 16.25 11.11
CA VAL A 142 -11.67 15.39 10.99
C VAL A 142 -11.77 14.54 12.26
N PRO A 143 -12.95 14.44 12.89
CA PRO A 143 -13.14 13.56 14.03
C PRO A 143 -12.81 12.11 13.70
N LYS A 144 -12.27 11.37 14.68
CA LYS A 144 -11.94 9.96 14.51
C LYS A 144 -13.19 9.13 14.22
N GLN A 145 -13.17 8.36 13.12
CA GLN A 145 -14.27 7.54 12.66
C GLN A 145 -13.74 6.21 12.12
N ASN A 146 -14.34 5.11 12.59
CA ASN A 146 -14.04 3.76 12.12
C ASN A 146 -15.30 3.17 11.50
N TYR A 147 -15.29 2.98 10.19
CA TYR A 147 -16.42 2.43 9.44
C TYR A 147 -16.21 0.93 9.20
N LEU A 148 -17.25 0.14 9.49
CA LEU A 148 -17.33 -1.25 9.03
C LEU A 148 -18.43 -1.31 7.97
N ILE A 149 -18.05 -1.58 6.72
CA ILE A 149 -19.02 -1.65 5.62
C ILE A 149 -19.56 -3.07 5.53
N ARG A 150 -20.87 -3.23 5.75
CA ARG A 150 -21.58 -4.49 5.58
C ARG A 150 -22.41 -4.39 4.30
N PHE A 151 -22.27 -5.39 3.43
CA PHE A 151 -23.09 -5.58 2.23
C PHE A 151 -24.08 -6.71 2.48
#